data_AF-A0A9E0A7H8-F1
#
_entry.id   AF-A0A9E0A7H8-F1
#
_cell.length_a   1.000
_cell.length_b   1.000
_cell.length_c   1.000
_cell.angle_alpha   90.00
_cell.angle_beta   90.00
_cell.angle_gamma   90.00
#
_symmetry.space_group_name_H-M   'P 1'
#
loop_
_entity.id
_entity.type
_entity.pdbx_description
1 polymer ?
#
loop_
_entity_poly.entity_id
_entity_poly.type
_entity_poly.pdbx_seq_one_letter_code
_entity_poly.pdbx_strand_id
1 'polypeptide(L)' 'WAVRHEMARNVEDFLARRTRCLLLDARESMRIAPAVAAIMARELNRDKNWEREQVENYLAIAQNYILS' A
#
# COMPACT_ATOMS: atom_id res chain seq x y z
N TRP A 1 0.39 -5.06 -12.95
CA TRP A 1 1.55 -5.97 -13.15
C TRP A 1 1.96 -6.63 -11.83
N ALA A 2 2.40 -5.87 -10.81
CA ALA A 2 2.97 -6.44 -9.58
C ALA A 2 2.09 -7.47 -8.85
N VAL A 3 0.77 -7.25 -8.77
CA VAL A 3 -0.16 -8.23 -8.15
C VAL A 3 -0.20 -9.55 -8.93
N ARG A 4 -0.28 -9.47 -10.25
CA ARG A 4 -0.48 -10.63 -11.15
C ARG A 4 0.81 -11.41 -11.38
N HIS A 5 1.96 -10.74 -11.47
CA HIS A 5 3.21 -11.35 -11.93
C HIS A 5 4.36 -11.31 -10.92
N GLU A 6 4.29 -10.45 -9.89
CA GLU A 6 5.38 -10.26 -8.91
C GLU A 6 4.93 -10.58 -7.48
N MET A 7 3.76 -11.23 -7.36
CA MET A 7 3.15 -11.66 -6.11
C MET A 7 3.01 -10.53 -5.08
N ALA A 8 2.69 -9.30 -5.51
CA ALA A 8 2.36 -8.25 -4.56
C ALA A 8 1.05 -8.59 -3.81
N ARG A 9 1.14 -8.87 -2.51
CA ARG A 9 0.01 -9.39 -1.69
C ARG A 9 -0.54 -8.43 -0.65
N ASN A 10 0.16 -7.34 -0.35
CA ASN A 10 -0.30 -6.32 0.59
C ASN A 10 0.17 -4.93 0.12
N VAL A 11 -0.47 -3.89 0.66
CA VAL A 11 -0.23 -2.50 0.24
C VAL A 11 1.21 -2.06 0.56
N GLU A 12 1.75 -2.51 1.69
CA GLU A 12 3.14 -2.26 2.08
C GLU A 12 4.14 -2.83 1.07
N ASP A 13 4.01 -4.08 0.65
CA ASP A 13 4.89 -4.70 -0.34
C ASP A 13 4.90 -3.91 -1.65
N PHE A 14 3.73 -3.47 -2.09
CA PHE A 14 3.61 -2.69 -3.32
C PHE A 14 4.25 -1.30 -3.19
N LEU A 15 3.89 -0.55 -2.15
CA LEU A 15 4.32 0.84 -1.96
C LEU A 15 5.77 0.96 -1.46
N ALA A 16 6.24 0.01 -0.65
CA ALA A 16 7.60 0.05 -0.10
C ALA A 16 8.62 -0.64 -1.02
N ARG A 17 8.27 -1.77 -1.65
CA ARG A 17 9.27 -2.61 -2.36
C ARG A 17 9.17 -2.55 -3.87
N ARG A 18 7.96 -2.50 -4.46
CA ARG A 18 7.78 -2.50 -5.94
C ARG A 18 7.89 -1.11 -6.55
N THR A 19 7.37 -0.11 -5.86
CA THR A 19 7.41 1.29 -6.33
C THR A 19 8.38 2.15 -5.53
N ARG A 20 8.71 1.73 -4.30
CA ARG A 20 9.51 2.50 -3.33
C ARG A 20 8.90 3.87 -2.97
N CYS A 21 7.60 4.09 -3.25
CA CYS A 21 6.91 5.31 -2.87
C CYS A 21 7.09 5.64 -1.38
N LEU A 22 7.04 4.64 -0.50
CA LEU A 22 7.27 4.84 0.94
C LEU A 22 8.61 5.53 1.23
N LEU A 23 9.68 5.10 0.56
CA LEU A 23 11.03 5.57 0.79
C LEU A 23 11.31 6.92 0.11
N LEU A 24 10.62 7.18 -1.00
CA LEU A 24 10.79 8.41 -1.78
C LEU A 24 9.98 9.57 -1.21
N ASP A 25 8.73 9.33 -0.82
CA ASP A 25 7.85 10.31 -0.19
C ASP A 25 6.79 9.60 0.66
N ALA A 26 7.03 9.54 1.97
CA ALA A 26 6.11 8.89 2.90
C ALA A 26 4.73 9.57 2.92
N ARG A 27 4.65 10.90 2.76
CA ARG A 27 3.36 11.64 2.80
C ARG A 27 2.52 11.32 1.60
N GLU A 28 3.11 11.43 0.41
CA GLU A 28 2.40 11.12 -0.83
C GLU A 28 2.07 9.63 -0.90
N SER A 29 2.95 8.77 -0.38
CA SER A 29 2.67 7.35 -0.31
C SER A 29 1.48 7.03 0.60
N MET A 30 1.33 7.72 1.74
CA MET A 30 0.14 7.62 2.60
C MET A 30 -1.12 8.11 1.87
N ARG A 31 -1.03 9.24 1.15
CA ARG A 31 -2.16 9.83 0.41
C ARG A 31 -2.71 8.89 -0.67
N ILE A 32 -1.85 8.17 -1.38
CA ILE A 32 -2.27 7.25 -2.45
C ILE A 32 -2.66 5.84 -1.96
N ALA A 33 -2.35 5.48 -0.70
CA ALA A 33 -2.56 4.14 -0.18
C ALA A 33 -4.01 3.64 -0.31
N PRO A 34 -5.07 4.43 -0.05
CA PRO A 34 -6.45 3.97 -0.23
C PRO A 34 -6.79 3.60 -1.67
N ALA A 35 -6.30 4.36 -2.65
CA ALA A 35 -6.51 4.07 -4.07
C ALA A 35 -5.79 2.79 -4.49
N VAL A 36 -4.56 2.60 -4.00
CA VAL A 36 -3.78 1.37 -4.25
C VAL A 36 -4.45 0.16 -3.62
N ALA A 37 -4.93 0.27 -2.38
CA ALA A 37 -5.66 -0.80 -1.69
C ALA A 37 -6.91 -1.24 -2.48
N ALA A 38 -7.70 -0.28 -2.98
CA ALA A 38 -8.88 -0.59 -3.79
C ALA A 38 -8.55 -1.29 -5.11
N ILE A 39 -7.47 -0.89 -5.79
CA ILE A 39 -7.00 -1.57 -7.01
C ILE A 39 -6.54 -2.99 -6.67
N MET A 40 -5.71 -3.15 -5.63
CA MET A 40 -5.21 -4.45 -5.21
C MET A 40 -6.33 -5.39 -4.76
N ALA A 41 -7.35 -4.89 -4.06
CA ALA A 41 -8.48 -5.69 -3.60
C ALA A 41 -9.25 -6.29 -4.78
N ARG A 42 -9.48 -5.51 -5.84
CA ARG A 42 -10.12 -6.01 -7.07
C ARG A 42 -9.28 -7.10 -7.73
N GLU A 43 -7.97 -6.93 -7.78
CA GLU A 43 -7.04 -7.89 -8.40
C GLU A 43 -6.86 -9.18 -7.56
N LEU A 44 -7.00 -9.09 -6.24
CA LEU A 44 -6.85 -10.20 -5.29
C LEU A 44 -8.18 -10.82 -4.86
N ASN A 45 -9.30 -10.34 -5.38
CA ASN A 45 -10.66 -10.71 -4.99
C ASN A 45 -10.91 -10.58 -3.47
N ARG A 46 -10.57 -9.40 -2.92
CA ARG A 46 -10.72 -9.04 -1.50
C ARG A 46 -11.84 -8.01 -1.30
N ASP A 47 -12.33 -7.92 -0.07
CA ASP A 47 -13.46 -7.07 0.31
C ASP A 47 -13.03 -5.69 0.84
N LYS A 48 -14.02 -4.88 1.20
CA LYS A 48 -13.80 -3.54 1.77
C LYS A 48 -13.18 -3.55 3.17
N ASN A 49 -13.31 -4.65 3.90
CA ASN A 49 -12.67 -4.76 5.21
C ASN A 49 -11.16 -4.97 5.03
N TRP A 50 -10.76 -5.80 4.06
CA TRP A 50 -9.36 -5.95 3.68
C TRP A 50 -8.76 -4.62 3.19
N GLU A 51 -9.46 -3.85 2.33
CA GLU A 51 -8.97 -2.52 1.91
C GLU A 51 -8.66 -1.62 3.12
N ARG A 52 -9.59 -1.55 4.09
CA ARG A 52 -9.45 -0.72 5.28
C ARG A 52 -8.28 -1.17 6.15
N GLU A 53 -8.21 -2.47 6.45
CA GLU A 53 -7.14 -3.07 7.24
C GLU A 53 -5.76 -2.81 6.61
N GLN A 54 -5.65 -2.96 5.28
CA GLN A 54 -4.40 -2.71 4.57
C GLN A 54 -3.97 -1.25 4.66
N VAL A 55 -4.91 -0.31 4.52
CA VAL A 55 -4.62 1.12 4.66
C VAL A 55 -4.19 1.44 6.08
N GLU A 56 -4.96 1.02 7.10
CA GLU A 56 -4.66 1.28 8.51
C GLU A 56 -3.27 0.75 8.90
N ASN A 57 -2.97 -0.51 8.56
CA ASN A 57 -1.67 -1.12 8.80
C ASN A 57 -0.53 -0.37 8.08
N TYR A 58 -0.76 0.02 6.82
CA TYR A 58 0.25 0.74 6.05
C TYR A 58 0.52 2.14 6.60
N LEU A 59 -0.51 2.89 6.99
CA LEU A 59 -0.36 4.24 7.55
C LEU A 59 0.43 4.21 8.86
N ALA A 60 0.20 3.20 9.72
CA ALA A 60 0.96 3.01 10.96
C ALA A 60 2.46 2.80 10.69
N ILE A 61 2.82 2.08 9.62
CA ILE A 61 4.22 1.88 9.21
C ILE A 61 4.78 3.18 8.62
N ALA A 62 4.05 3.79 7.68
CA ALA A 62 4.51 4.96 6.93
C ALA A 62 4.76 6.19 7.81
N GLN A 63 4.05 6.30 8.94
CA GLN A 63 4.27 7.37 9.91
C GLN A 63 5.70 7.40 10.46
N ASN A 64 6.39 6.25 10.53
CA ASN A 64 7.78 6.16 11.00
C ASN A 64 8.81 6.63 9.98
N TYR A 65 8.40 6.87 8.73
CA TYR A 65 9.26 7.35 7.64
C TYR A 65 9.19 8.87 7.46
N ILE A 66 8.43 9.54 8.33
CA ILE A 66 8.32 10.98 8.38
C ILE A 66 9.35 11.49 9.39
N LEU A 67 10.41 12.12 8.90
CA LEU A 67 11.35 12.85 9.75
C LEU A 67 10.78 14.23 10.09
N SER A 68 10.87 14.60 11.37
CA SER A 68 10.46 15.90 11.92
C SER A 68 11.52 16.96 11.71
#